data_AF-A0A527ZIX8-F1
#
_entry.id   AF-A0A527ZIX8-F1
#
_cell.length_a   1.000
_cell.length_b   1.000
_cell.length_c   1.000
_cell.angle_alpha   90.00
_cell.angle_beta   90.00
_cell.angle_gamma   90.00
#
_symmetry.space_group_name_H-M   'P 1'
#
loop_
_entity.id
_entity.type
_entity.pdbx_description
1 polymer ?
#
loop_
_entity_poly.entity_id
_entity_poly.type
_entity_poly.pdbx_seq_one_letter_code
_entity_poly.pdbx_strand_id
1 'polypeptide(L)'
;GKDQLFAISGKLFEFNYRLGIATYVITLNPLRPVGEGQVAVVSFQNPAGGDPIIVTQKIWPKLRHVTLTSPPLTCVVKDKPYTVSIRIEDSSGQLLQSFETTLTSSLDQSVLPDRPLVVGPVYELNKDLAGHVDGKLPGEPRPSCPKAA
;
A
#
# COMPACT_ATOMS: atom_id res chain seq x y z
N GLY A 1 -23.00 -8.69 -3.53
CA GLY A 1 -24.47 -8.90 -3.53
C GLY A 1 -25.14 -7.83 -4.39
N LYS A 2 -26.45 -7.93 -4.70
CA LYS A 2 -27.16 -6.98 -5.57
C LYS A 2 -27.10 -5.51 -5.09
N ASP A 3 -26.75 -5.28 -3.82
CA ASP A 3 -26.67 -3.96 -3.20
C ASP A 3 -25.25 -3.38 -3.12
N GLN A 4 -24.26 -4.06 -3.68
CA GLN A 4 -22.87 -3.66 -3.60
C GLN A 4 -22.55 -2.53 -4.60
N LEU A 5 -21.92 -1.45 -4.15
CA LEU A 5 -21.47 -0.32 -4.99
C LEU A 5 -20.11 -0.57 -5.62
N PHE A 6 -19.19 -1.17 -4.86
CA PHE A 6 -17.82 -1.43 -5.29
C PHE A 6 -17.41 -2.87 -4.94
N ALA A 7 -16.58 -3.49 -5.76
CA ALA A 7 -15.92 -4.77 -5.47
C ALA A 7 -14.40 -4.62 -5.47
N ILE A 8 -13.72 -5.33 -4.56
CA ILE A 8 -12.27 -5.48 -4.62
C ILE A 8 -11.95 -6.32 -5.86
N SER A 9 -11.21 -5.74 -6.80
CA SER A 9 -10.81 -6.39 -8.05
C SER A 9 -9.34 -6.82 -8.06
N GLY A 10 -8.53 -6.26 -7.16
CA GLY A 10 -7.12 -6.61 -7.02
C GLY A 10 -6.57 -6.21 -5.66
N LYS A 11 -5.59 -6.97 -5.18
CA LYS A 11 -4.85 -6.68 -3.95
C LYS A 11 -3.43 -7.23 -4.07
N LEU A 12 -2.43 -6.40 -3.80
CA LEU A 12 -1.02 -6.81 -3.83
C LEU A 12 -0.15 -5.90 -2.95
N PHE A 13 0.98 -6.42 -2.50
CA PHE A 13 2.07 -5.58 -2.03
C PHE A 13 2.95 -5.23 -3.23
N GLU A 14 3.13 -3.93 -3.48
CA GLU A 14 4.02 -3.47 -4.54
C GLU A 14 5.41 -3.26 -3.95
N PHE A 15 6.41 -3.95 -4.49
CA PHE A 15 7.81 -3.79 -4.14
C PHE A 15 8.53 -3.04 -5.26
N ASN A 16 8.78 -1.76 -5.06
CA ASN A 16 9.54 -0.93 -5.98
C ASN A 16 11.02 -0.98 -5.60
N TYR A 17 11.75 -1.96 -6.13
CA TYR A 17 13.19 -2.15 -5.88
C TYR A 17 14.02 -0.93 -6.24
N ARG A 18 13.62 -0.23 -7.30
CA ARG A 18 14.32 0.96 -7.76
C ARG A 18 14.28 2.08 -6.72
N LEU A 19 13.16 2.23 -6.02
CA LEU A 19 12.99 3.23 -4.96
C LEU A 19 13.26 2.67 -3.55
N GLY A 20 13.43 1.35 -3.39
CA GLY A 20 13.59 0.73 -2.08
C GLY A 20 12.31 0.80 -1.23
N ILE A 21 11.13 0.77 -1.86
CA ILE A 21 9.85 1.01 -1.17
C ILE A 21 8.91 -0.18 -1.36
N ALA A 22 8.17 -0.54 -0.29
CA ALA A 22 7.00 -1.40 -0.35
C ALA A 22 5.72 -0.61 -0.02
N THR A 23 4.60 -0.90 -0.69
CA THR A 23 3.28 -0.31 -0.40
C THR A 23 2.17 -1.36 -0.46
N TYR A 24 1.07 -1.13 0.26
CA TYR A 24 -0.19 -1.79 -0.03
C TYR A 24 -0.78 -1.19 -1.30
N VAL A 25 -1.32 -2.02 -2.18
CA VAL A 25 -2.13 -1.59 -3.33
C VAL A 25 -3.41 -2.42 -3.38
N ILE A 26 -4.56 -1.74 -3.31
CA ILE A 26 -5.88 -2.33 -3.48
C ILE A 26 -6.60 -1.63 -4.63
N THR A 27 -7.22 -2.41 -5.51
CA THR A 27 -8.04 -1.89 -6.59
C THR A 27 -9.50 -2.21 -6.33
N LEU A 28 -10.36 -1.20 -6.44
CA LEU A 28 -11.81 -1.33 -6.42
C LEU A 28 -12.39 -1.08 -7.81
N ASN A 29 -13.33 -1.93 -8.23
CA ASN A 29 -14.16 -1.70 -9.41
C ASN A 29 -15.55 -1.20 -8.96
N PRO A 30 -16.05 -0.09 -9.53
CA PRO A 30 -17.45 0.27 -9.41
C PRO A 30 -18.33 -0.81 -10.06
N LEU A 31 -19.41 -1.18 -9.39
CA LEU A 31 -20.44 -2.10 -9.91
C LEU A 31 -21.67 -1.37 -10.42
N ARG A 32 -21.77 -0.08 -10.12
CA ARG A 32 -22.86 0.85 -10.48
C ARG A 32 -22.26 2.23 -10.77
N PRO A 33 -23.02 3.13 -11.41
CA PRO A 33 -22.60 4.53 -11.55
C PRO A 33 -22.23 5.13 -10.18
N VAL A 34 -21.07 5.77 -10.14
CA VAL A 34 -20.51 6.40 -8.94
C VAL A 34 -21.10 7.80 -8.79
N GLY A 35 -21.55 8.14 -7.59
CA GLY A 35 -22.05 9.48 -7.27
C GLY A 35 -20.92 10.51 -7.13
N GLU A 36 -21.23 11.79 -7.34
CA GLU A 36 -20.29 12.88 -7.12
C GLU A 36 -19.89 12.99 -5.64
N GLY A 37 -18.62 13.32 -5.40
CA GLY A 37 -18.11 13.61 -4.05
C GLY A 37 -17.90 12.39 -3.13
N GLN A 38 -18.01 11.16 -3.63
CA GLN A 38 -17.70 9.96 -2.85
C GLN A 38 -16.21 9.88 -2.50
N VAL A 39 -15.91 9.31 -1.32
CA VAL A 39 -14.55 9.09 -0.83
C VAL A 39 -14.38 7.65 -0.34
N ALA A 40 -13.17 7.11 -0.51
CA ALA A 40 -12.73 5.86 0.10
C ALA A 40 -11.79 6.20 1.28
N VAL A 41 -12.17 5.78 2.48
CA VAL A 41 -11.32 5.82 3.67
C VAL A 41 -10.80 4.41 3.92
N VAL A 42 -9.48 4.22 3.79
CA VAL A 42 -8.82 2.93 3.98
C VAL A 42 -7.98 2.95 5.22
N SER A 43 -8.09 1.90 6.02
CA SER A 43 -7.25 1.62 7.17
C SER A 43 -6.40 0.40 6.87
N PHE A 44 -5.11 0.62 6.64
CA PHE A 44 -4.13 -0.44 6.46
C PHE A 44 -3.47 -0.78 7.80
N GLN A 45 -3.37 -2.06 8.16
CA GLN A 45 -2.56 -2.45 9.31
C GLN A 45 -1.11 -2.01 9.10
N ASN A 46 -0.53 -1.36 10.11
CA ASN A 46 0.87 -0.95 10.09
C ASN A 46 1.78 -2.16 10.36
N PRO A 47 2.62 -2.58 9.38
CA PRO A 47 3.51 -3.73 9.58
C PRO A 47 4.58 -3.51 10.65
N ALA A 48 4.96 -2.25 10.91
CA ALA A 48 5.86 -1.87 11.99
C ALA A 48 5.19 -1.90 13.39
N GLY A 49 3.89 -2.23 13.46
CA GLY A 49 3.08 -2.15 14.67
C GLY A 49 2.56 -0.73 14.94
N GLY A 50 1.79 -0.58 16.02
CA GLY A 50 1.11 0.67 16.36
C GLY A 50 -0.19 0.88 15.59
N ASP A 51 -0.59 2.15 15.47
CA ASP A 51 -1.86 2.55 14.85
C ASP A 51 -1.92 2.20 13.36
N PRO A 52 -3.11 1.89 12.82
CA PRO A 52 -3.28 1.65 11.41
C PRO A 52 -3.02 2.92 10.58
N ILE A 53 -2.56 2.73 9.36
CA ILE A 53 -2.29 3.79 8.40
C ILE A 53 -3.58 4.14 7.67
N ILE A 54 -4.09 5.35 7.89
CA ILE A 54 -5.33 5.83 7.28
C ILE A 54 -5.03 6.61 6.00
N VAL A 55 -5.71 6.24 4.91
CA VAL A 55 -5.65 6.93 3.61
C VAL A 55 -7.07 7.31 3.18
N THR A 56 -7.28 8.58 2.88
CA THR A 56 -8.54 9.09 2.31
C THR A 56 -8.34 9.46 0.85
N GLN A 57 -9.08 8.81 -0.04
CA GLN A 57 -8.97 8.98 -1.48
C GLN A 57 -10.32 9.40 -2.07
N LYS A 58 -10.34 10.47 -2.86
CA LYS A 58 -11.53 10.87 -3.63
C LYS A 58 -11.80 9.83 -4.72
N ILE A 59 -13.07 9.48 -4.89
CA ILE A 59 -13.55 8.63 -5.97
C ILE A 59 -14.13 9.52 -7.06
N TRP A 60 -13.60 9.38 -8.27
CA TRP A 60 -14.04 10.17 -9.42
C TRP A 60 -14.99 9.34 -10.31
N PRO A 61 -16.20 9.85 -10.63
CA PRO A 61 -17.23 9.05 -11.32
C PRO A 61 -16.85 8.47 -12.68
N LYS A 62 -15.89 9.08 -13.38
CA LYS A 62 -15.46 8.66 -14.72
C LYS A 62 -14.31 7.65 -14.71
N LEU A 63 -13.77 7.30 -13.54
CA LEU A 63 -12.69 6.31 -13.46
C LEU A 63 -13.25 4.89 -13.50
N ARG A 64 -12.58 4.03 -14.28
CA ARG A 64 -12.95 2.61 -14.40
C ARG A 64 -12.68 1.81 -13.12
N HIS A 65 -11.71 2.25 -12.33
CA HIS A 65 -11.33 1.65 -11.06
C HIS A 65 -10.78 2.72 -10.12
N VAL A 66 -10.75 2.41 -8.84
CA VAL A 66 -10.10 3.22 -7.80
C VAL A 66 -8.91 2.43 -7.28
N THR A 67 -7.73 3.04 -7.31
CA THR A 67 -6.52 2.46 -6.72
C THR A 67 -6.25 3.14 -5.38
N LEU A 68 -6.16 2.33 -4.33
CA LEU A 68 -5.93 2.74 -2.96
C LEU A 68 -4.54 2.26 -2.57
N THR A 69 -3.65 3.20 -2.31
CA THR A 69 -2.24 2.91 -2.05
C THR A 69 -1.83 3.47 -0.70
N SER A 70 -1.13 2.68 0.10
CA SER A 70 -0.54 3.19 1.34
C SER A 70 0.68 4.07 1.04
N PRO A 71 1.09 4.94 1.99
CA PRO A 71 2.46 5.41 2.05
C PRO A 71 3.49 4.25 2.07
N PRO A 72 4.78 4.55 1.81
CA PRO A 72 5.87 3.60 2.00
C PRO A 72 5.81 2.92 3.36
N LEU A 73 5.92 1.60 3.34
CA LEU A 73 5.85 0.75 4.53
C LEU A 73 7.23 0.43 5.08
N THR A 74 7.25 -0.03 6.32
CA THR A 74 8.41 -0.62 6.98
C THR A 74 7.93 -1.86 7.75
N CYS A 75 8.78 -2.88 7.85
CA CYS A 75 8.53 -4.16 8.54
C CYS A 75 7.49 -5.08 7.90
N VAL A 76 7.39 -5.10 6.56
CA VAL A 76 6.59 -6.12 5.85
C VAL A 76 7.27 -7.49 5.97
N VAL A 77 6.54 -8.46 6.50
CA VAL A 77 7.01 -9.85 6.73
C VAL A 77 6.35 -10.76 5.71
N LYS A 78 7.15 -11.66 5.13
CA LYS A 78 6.65 -12.68 4.20
C LYS A 78 5.62 -13.59 4.85
N ASP A 79 4.59 -13.98 4.10
CA ASP A 79 3.54 -14.93 4.46
C ASP A 79 2.70 -14.52 5.70
N LYS A 80 2.84 -13.28 6.18
CA LYS A 80 2.02 -12.70 7.25
C LYS A 80 0.78 -12.01 6.67
N PRO A 81 -0.44 -12.36 7.11
CA PRO A 81 -1.64 -11.64 6.73
C PRO A 81 -1.75 -10.32 7.50
N TYR A 82 -2.01 -9.25 6.77
CA TYR A 82 -2.27 -7.92 7.32
C TYR A 82 -3.70 -7.49 7.05
N THR A 83 -4.39 -6.96 8.07
CA THR A 83 -5.79 -6.53 7.93
C THR A 83 -5.89 -5.22 7.19
N VAL A 84 -6.89 -5.11 6.31
CA VAL A 84 -7.27 -3.86 5.66
C VAL A 84 -8.78 -3.70 5.75
N SER A 85 -9.23 -2.55 6.25
CA SER A 85 -10.63 -2.15 6.20
C SER A 85 -10.82 -0.95 5.30
N ILE A 86 -11.92 -0.94 4.56
CA ILE A 86 -12.23 0.10 3.58
C ILE A 86 -13.65 0.56 3.84
N ARG A 87 -13.86 1.87 3.90
CA ARG A 87 -15.17 2.51 3.99
C ARG A 87 -15.35 3.42 2.78
N ILE A 88 -16.48 3.29 2.11
CA ILE A 88 -16.91 4.22 1.08
C ILE A 88 -17.95 5.13 1.70
N GLU A 89 -17.72 6.43 1.60
CA GLU A 89 -18.58 7.45 2.18
C GLU A 89 -19.06 8.40 1.07
N ASP A 90 -20.26 8.96 1.23
CA ASP A 90 -20.76 10.01 0.36
C ASP A 90 -20.17 11.39 0.72
N SER A 91 -20.61 12.43 0.02
CA SER A 91 -20.16 13.80 0.25
C SER A 91 -20.53 14.39 1.61
N SER A 92 -21.47 13.78 2.34
CA SER A 92 -21.87 14.15 3.70
C SER A 92 -21.15 13.35 4.79
N GLY A 93 -20.33 12.37 4.41
CA GLY A 93 -19.69 11.42 5.33
C GLY A 93 -20.57 10.23 5.71
N GLN A 94 -21.72 10.05 5.05
CA GLN A 94 -22.56 8.87 5.28
C GLN A 94 -21.88 7.63 4.71
N LEU A 95 -21.78 6.57 5.53
CA LEU A 95 -21.26 5.28 5.09
C LEU A 95 -22.20 4.68 4.02
N LEU A 96 -21.66 4.46 2.83
CA LEU A 96 -22.34 3.80 1.72
C LEU A 96 -22.03 2.30 1.66
N GLN A 97 -20.79 1.92 1.97
CA GLN A 97 -20.34 0.52 1.95
C GLN A 97 -19.07 0.34 2.79
N SER A 98 -18.90 -0.82 3.41
CA SER A 98 -17.63 -1.22 4.03
C SER A 98 -17.11 -2.56 3.49
N PHE A 99 -15.80 -2.76 3.64
CA PHE A 99 -15.09 -4.00 3.35
C PHE A 99 -14.11 -4.30 4.46
N GLU A 100 -13.90 -5.58 4.70
CA GLU A 100 -12.75 -6.08 5.45
C GLU A 100 -12.08 -7.16 4.61
N THR A 101 -10.76 -7.13 4.57
CA THR A 101 -9.96 -8.15 3.89
C THR A 101 -8.60 -8.27 4.55
N THR A 102 -7.85 -9.28 4.15
CA THR A 102 -6.44 -9.41 4.48
C THR A 102 -5.59 -9.35 3.22
N LEU A 103 -4.38 -8.83 3.36
CA LEU A 103 -3.35 -8.90 2.33
C LEU A 103 -2.12 -9.59 2.89
N THR A 104 -1.59 -10.56 2.15
CA THR A 104 -0.39 -11.31 2.53
C THR A 104 0.70 -11.03 1.50
N SER A 105 1.89 -10.65 1.96
CA SER A 105 3.05 -10.46 1.09
C SER A 105 3.70 -11.81 0.80
N SER A 106 4.03 -12.10 -0.46
CA SER A 106 4.84 -13.27 -0.84
C SER A 106 6.35 -13.03 -0.68
N LEU A 107 6.75 -11.79 -0.37
CA LEU A 107 8.14 -11.36 -0.18
C LEU A 107 8.33 -10.75 1.21
N ASP A 108 9.53 -10.91 1.76
CA ASP A 108 9.96 -10.19 2.95
C ASP A 108 10.52 -8.83 2.54
N GLN A 109 10.31 -7.78 3.33
CA GLN A 109 10.84 -6.46 3.01
C GLN A 109 12.36 -6.42 2.91
N SER A 110 13.07 -7.38 3.52
CA SER A 110 14.52 -7.48 3.46
C SER A 110 15.09 -7.58 2.04
N VAL A 111 14.27 -7.94 1.04
CA VAL A 111 14.66 -8.01 -0.38
C VAL A 111 14.85 -6.63 -1.02
N LEU A 112 14.28 -5.57 -0.44
CA LEU A 112 14.48 -4.20 -0.92
C LEU A 112 15.92 -3.76 -0.60
N PRO A 113 16.53 -2.93 -1.46
CA PRO A 113 17.80 -2.31 -1.11
C PRO A 113 17.64 -1.35 0.08
N ASP A 114 18.73 -1.10 0.78
CA ASP A 114 18.74 -0.22 1.95
C ASP A 114 18.52 1.26 1.58
N ARG A 115 18.84 1.61 0.32
CA ARG A 115 18.57 2.92 -0.30
C ARG A 115 18.05 2.74 -1.73
N PRO A 116 17.40 3.75 -2.34
CA PRO A 116 17.02 3.69 -3.76
C PRO A 116 18.21 3.31 -4.66
N LEU A 117 17.99 2.41 -5.62
CA LEU A 117 19.02 2.01 -6.58
C LEU A 117 19.38 3.14 -7.55
N VAL A 118 18.44 4.05 -7.78
CA VAL A 118 18.66 5.24 -8.60
C VAL A 118 18.08 6.48 -7.94
N VAL A 119 18.65 7.62 -8.31
CA VAL A 119 18.26 8.96 -7.88
C VAL A 119 17.94 9.84 -9.08
N GLY A 120 17.22 10.93 -8.82
CA GLY A 120 16.90 11.93 -9.84
C GLY A 120 15.92 11.48 -10.93
N PRO A 121 15.52 12.41 -11.80
CA PRO A 121 14.48 12.18 -12.81
C PRO A 121 14.95 11.29 -13.98
N VAL A 122 16.26 11.20 -14.22
CA VAL A 122 16.86 10.46 -15.35
C VAL A 122 17.51 9.12 -14.94
N TYR A 123 17.21 8.66 -13.73
CA TYR A 123 17.57 7.33 -13.23
C TYR A 123 19.08 7.12 -13.08
N GLU A 124 19.76 8.13 -12.53
CA GLU A 124 21.17 8.06 -12.20
C GLU A 124 21.39 7.01 -11.12
N LEU A 125 22.34 6.09 -11.32
CA LEU A 125 22.70 5.12 -10.29
C LEU A 125 23.05 5.82 -8.98
N ASN A 126 22.51 5.32 -7.88
CA ASN A 126 22.80 5.88 -6.58
C ASN A 126 24.25 5.58 -6.18
N LYS A 127 25.09 6.62 -6.10
CA LYS A 127 26.52 6.50 -5.78
C LYS A 127 26.78 5.95 -4.39
N ASP A 128 25.83 6.09 -3.47
CA ASP A 128 25.93 5.51 -2.12
C ASP A 128 26.05 3.98 -2.19
N LEU A 129 25.48 3.35 -3.22
CA LEU A 129 25.47 1.90 -3.42
C LEU A 129 26.64 1.42 -4.31
N ALA A 130 27.63 2.26 -4.61
CA ALA A 130 28.77 1.87 -5.41
C ALA A 130 29.55 0.73 -4.74
N GLY A 131 29.70 -0.41 -5.43
CA GLY A 131 30.31 -1.63 -4.87
C GLY A 131 29.38 -2.51 -4.05
N HIS A 132 28.11 -2.10 -3.85
CA HIS A 132 27.09 -2.83 -3.10
C HIS A 132 26.02 -3.37 -4.05
N VAL A 133 26.38 -4.40 -4.84
CA VAL A 133 25.50 -4.96 -5.90
C VAL A 133 24.23 -5.63 -5.37
N ASP A 134 24.24 -6.04 -4.11
CA ASP A 134 23.09 -6.57 -3.38
C ASP A 134 22.18 -5.47 -2.82
N GLY A 135 22.55 -4.19 -3.00
CA GLY A 135 21.82 -3.04 -2.48
C GLY A 135 21.92 -2.89 -0.96
N LYS A 136 22.88 -3.56 -0.31
CA LYS A 136 23.03 -3.55 1.15
C LYS A 136 24.25 -2.77 1.61
N LEU A 137 24.02 -1.89 2.57
CA LEU A 137 25.03 -0.98 3.09
C LEU A 137 25.54 -1.46 4.47
N PRO A 138 26.86 -1.61 4.66
CA PRO A 138 27.42 -1.94 5.96
C PRO A 138 27.08 -0.87 7.00
N GLY A 139 26.43 -1.28 8.08
CA GLY A 139 26.09 -0.38 9.20
C GLY A 139 24.89 0.53 8.95
N GLU A 140 24.13 0.36 7.85
CA GLU A 140 22.89 1.10 7.68
C GLU A 140 21.91 0.75 8.81
N PRO A 141 21.30 1.75 9.47
CA PRO A 141 20.32 1.51 10.51
C PRO A 141 19.15 0.67 9.99
N ARG A 142 18.92 -0.48 10.61
CA ARG A 142 17.75 -1.31 10.31
C ARG A 142 16.56 -0.85 11.15
N PRO A 143 15.34 -0.87 10.58
CA PRO A 143 14.16 -0.54 11.35
C PRO A 143 13.96 -1.53 12.50
N SER A 144 13.55 -1.03 13.65
CA SER A 144 13.19 -1.85 14.81
C SER A 144 11.82 -2.49 14.59
N CYS A 145 11.80 -3.62 13.87
CA CYS A 145 10.56 -4.31 13.56
C CYS A 145 10.02 -5.14 14.73
N PRO A 146 8.69 -5.20 14.90
CA PRO A 146 8.08 -6.08 15.89
C PRO A 146 8.46 -7.52 15.56
N LYS A 147 8.71 -8.33 16.60
CA LYS A 147 8.95 -9.77 16.40
C LYS A 147 7.75 -10.38 15.69
N ALA A 148 8.01 -11.22 14.68
CA ALA A 148 6.96 -12.03 14.09
C ALA A 148 6.29 -12.83 15.21
N ALA A 149 4.98 -12.64 15.34
CA ALA A 149 4.14 -13.38 16.29
C ALA A 149 3.75 -14.72 15.68
#